data_AF-A0A7X0D7C3-F1
#
_entry.id   AF-A0A7X0D7C3-F1
#
_cell.length_a   1.000
_cell.length_b   1.000
_cell.length_c   1.000
_cell.angle_alpha   90.00
_cell.angle_beta   90.00
_cell.angle_gamma   90.00
#
_symmetry.space_group_name_H-M   'P 1'
#
loop_
_entity.id
_entity.type
_entity.pdbx_description
1 polymer ?
#
loop_
_entity_poly.entity_id
_entity_poly.type
_entity_poly.pdbx_seq_one_letter_code
_entity_poly.pdbx_strand_id
1 'polypeptide(L)'
;MGVLTSWDVDLFAVYCDAVVNHRRASAEVARRGILVEGQRGNLVKNPALQVARDYADMMSRIGARFGLSPSDRAGIDIVEGDDPDGAERYFT
;
A
#
# COMPACT_ATOMS: atom_id res chain seq x y z
N MET A 1 -9.04 -19.55 13.51
CA MET A 1 -9.10 -19.53 12.03
C MET A 1 -8.32 -18.31 11.56
N GLY A 2 -7.31 -18.53 10.72
CA GLY A 2 -6.24 -17.57 10.41
C GLY A 2 -6.74 -16.26 9.80
N VAL A 3 -6.11 -15.17 10.21
CA VAL A 3 -6.51 -13.76 10.04
C VAL A 3 -6.25 -13.17 8.64
N LEU A 4 -6.14 -14.00 7.59
CA LEU A 4 -6.02 -13.55 6.20
C LEU A 4 -6.72 -14.57 5.31
N THR A 5 -7.76 -14.15 4.61
CA THR A 5 -8.38 -14.96 3.55
C THR A 5 -7.41 -15.07 2.38
N SER A 6 -7.57 -16.05 1.48
CA SER A 6 -6.72 -16.16 0.27
C SER A 6 -6.68 -14.86 -0.55
N TRP A 7 -7.79 -14.10 -0.51
CA TRP A 7 -7.92 -12.80 -1.14
C TRP A 7 -6.99 -11.74 -0.53
N ASP A 8 -6.77 -11.78 0.80
CA ASP A 8 -5.89 -10.84 1.48
C ASP A 8 -4.42 -11.09 1.12
N VAL A 9 -4.04 -12.35 0.84
CA VAL A 9 -2.69 -12.70 0.39
C VAL A 9 -2.40 -12.13 -1.00
N ASP A 10 -3.31 -12.31 -1.95
CA ASP A 10 -3.16 -11.77 -3.31
C ASP A 10 -3.10 -10.24 -3.29
N LEU A 11 -4.00 -9.62 -2.52
CA LEU A 11 -4.04 -8.17 -2.38
C LEU A 11 -2.76 -7.61 -1.73
N PHE A 12 -2.20 -8.32 -0.75
CA PHE A 12 -0.94 -7.94 -0.12
C PHE A 12 0.25 -8.11 -1.08
N ALA A 13 0.27 -9.16 -1.90
CA ALA A 13 1.30 -9.32 -2.95
C ALA A 13 1.30 -8.14 -3.92
N VAL A 14 0.11 -7.71 -4.37
CA VAL A 14 -0.05 -6.51 -5.21
C VAL A 14 0.47 -5.25 -4.52
N TYR A 15 0.25 -5.10 -3.21
CA TYR A 15 0.83 -3.99 -2.44
C TYR A 15 2.36 -4.01 -2.46
N CYS A 16 2.97 -5.17 -2.24
CA CYS A 16 4.43 -5.32 -2.29
C CYS A 16 4.99 -4.94 -3.67
N ASP A 17 4.34 -5.38 -4.74
CA ASP A 17 4.72 -5.01 -6.11
C ASP A 17 4.60 -3.50 -6.35
N ALA A 18 3.53 -2.88 -5.86
CA ALA A 18 3.36 -1.43 -5.95
C ALA A 18 4.49 -0.68 -5.22
N VAL A 19 4.91 -1.15 -4.03
CA VAL A 19 6.04 -0.57 -3.28
C VAL A 19 7.34 -0.68 -4.06
N VAL A 20 7.64 -1.84 -4.64
CA VAL A 20 8.88 -2.06 -5.41
C VAL A 20 8.90 -1.16 -6.64
N ASN A 21 7.80 -1.09 -7.38
CA ASN A 21 7.73 -0.28 -8.60
C ASN A 21 7.71 1.22 -8.32
N HIS A 22 7.04 1.66 -7.24
CA HIS A 22 7.15 3.03 -6.75
C HIS A 22 8.61 3.41 -6.50
N ARG A 23 9.36 2.60 -5.74
CA ARG A 23 10.78 2.86 -5.44
C ARG A 23 11.63 2.94 -6.70
N ARG A 24 11.42 2.05 -7.67
CA ARG A 24 12.12 2.07 -8.97
C ARG A 24 11.84 3.35 -9.74
N ALA A 25 10.58 3.76 -9.83
CA ALA A 25 10.19 5.01 -10.49
C ALA A 25 10.74 6.25 -9.78
N SER A 26 10.71 6.29 -8.44
CA SER A 26 11.31 7.37 -7.66
C SER A 26 12.82 7.45 -7.88
N ALA A 27 13.53 6.32 -7.93
CA ALA A 27 14.96 6.27 -8.21
C ALA A 27 15.27 6.76 -9.64
N GLU A 28 14.41 6.47 -10.62
CA GLU A 28 14.52 6.99 -11.98
C GLU A 28 14.38 8.52 -12.02
N VAL A 29 13.38 9.06 -11.31
CA VAL A 29 13.19 10.50 -11.17
C VAL A 29 14.38 11.15 -10.47
N ALA A 30 14.91 10.55 -9.41
CA ALA A 30 16.09 11.07 -8.72
C ALA A 30 17.33 11.10 -9.62
N ARG A 31 17.49 10.09 -10.49
CA ARG A 31 18.64 9.97 -11.38
C ARG A 31 18.58 10.91 -12.58
N ARG A 32 17.41 11.07 -13.19
CA ARG A 32 17.22 11.85 -14.44
C ARG A 32 16.66 13.25 -14.21
N GLY A 33 16.15 13.53 -13.03
CA GLY A 33 15.46 14.78 -12.70
C GLY A 33 13.98 14.77 -13.07
N ILE A 34 13.30 15.87 -12.71
CA ILE A 34 11.86 16.07 -12.93
C ILE A 34 11.50 16.44 -14.38
N LEU A 35 12.49 16.97 -15.12
CA LEU A 35 12.41 17.26 -16.54
C LEU A 35 13.46 16.42 -17.28
N VAL A 36 13.11 15.91 -18.45
CA VAL A 36 13.98 15.14 -19.34
C VAL A 36 13.90 15.70 -20.75
N GLU A 37 14.89 15.40 -21.57
CA GLU A 37 14.88 15.79 -22.98
C GLU A 37 13.87 14.92 -23.76
N GLY A 38 12.94 15.59 -24.44
CA GLY A 38 11.98 14.97 -25.34
C GLY A 38 12.55 14.73 -26.73
N GLN A 39 11.81 14.01 -27.58
CA GLN A 39 12.28 13.62 -28.92
C GLN A 39 12.66 14.78 -29.84
N ARG A 40 12.14 16.00 -29.58
CA ARG A 40 12.42 17.22 -30.35
C ARG A 40 13.47 18.12 -29.69
N GLY A 41 14.19 17.65 -28.68
CA GLY A 41 15.19 18.42 -27.93
C GLY A 41 14.58 19.42 -26.92
N ASN A 42 13.26 19.41 -26.73
CA ASN A 42 12.58 20.24 -25.75
C ASN A 42 12.53 19.53 -24.38
N LEU A 43 12.56 20.31 -23.29
CA LEU A 43 12.36 19.75 -21.95
C LEU A 43 10.89 19.34 -21.78
N VAL A 44 10.67 18.10 -21.35
CA VAL A 44 9.36 17.54 -21.01
C VAL A 44 9.37 16.94 -19.61
N LYS A 45 8.20 16.79 -19.01
CA LYS A 45 8.07 16.11 -17.71
C LYS A 45 8.58 14.68 -17.80
N ASN A 46 9.38 14.26 -16.83
CA ASN A 46 9.83 12.88 -16.74
C ASN A 46 8.63 11.91 -16.61
N PRO A 47 8.43 10.95 -17.53
CA PRO A 47 7.33 9.98 -17.45
C PRO A 47 7.33 9.16 -16.16
N ALA A 48 8.52 8.93 -15.57
CA ALA A 48 8.64 8.22 -14.30
C ALA A 48 7.93 8.93 -13.13
N LEU A 49 7.66 10.24 -13.22
CA LEU A 49 6.85 10.96 -12.23
C LEU A 49 5.41 10.46 -12.21
N GLN A 50 4.84 10.12 -13.37
CA GLN A 50 3.49 9.58 -13.44
C GLN A 50 3.46 8.16 -12.87
N VAL A 51 4.42 7.33 -13.26
CA VAL A 51 4.55 5.95 -12.74
C VAL A 51 4.69 5.95 -11.21
N ALA A 52 5.54 6.84 -10.65
CA ALA A 52 5.69 6.97 -9.21
C ALA A 52 4.37 7.37 -8.54
N ARG A 53 3.65 8.35 -9.09
CA ARG A 53 2.35 8.78 -8.57
C ARG A 53 1.32 7.64 -8.58
N ASP A 54 1.20 6.92 -9.69
CA ASP A 54 0.20 5.88 -9.86
C ASP A 54 0.39 4.74 -8.84
N TYR A 55 1.65 4.33 -8.59
CA TYR A 55 1.94 3.34 -7.56
C TYR A 55 1.78 3.86 -6.14
N ALA A 56 2.05 5.15 -5.87
CA ALA A 56 1.78 5.75 -4.56
C ALA A 56 0.26 5.76 -4.25
N ASP A 57 -0.56 6.06 -5.26
CA ASP A 57 -2.02 6.03 -5.15
C ASP A 57 -2.51 4.58 -4.93
N MET A 58 -1.94 3.61 -5.64
CA MET A 58 -2.24 2.19 -5.44
C MET A 58 -1.86 1.70 -4.04
N MET A 59 -0.66 2.06 -3.55
CA MET A 59 -0.22 1.75 -2.20
C MET A 59 -1.19 2.32 -1.15
N SER A 60 -1.62 3.57 -1.32
CA SER A 60 -2.55 4.21 -0.38
C SER A 60 -3.91 3.49 -0.33
N ARG A 61 -4.47 3.15 -1.50
CA ARG A 61 -5.77 2.46 -1.61
C ARG A 61 -5.74 1.04 -1.02
N ILE A 62 -4.67 0.29 -1.28
CA ILE A 62 -4.54 -1.07 -0.77
C ILE A 62 -4.17 -1.05 0.72
N GLY A 63 -3.23 -0.18 1.13
CA GLY A 63 -2.78 -0.06 2.52
C GLY A 63 -3.90 0.34 3.48
N ALA A 64 -4.89 1.11 3.01
CA ALA A 64 -6.07 1.44 3.79
C ALA A 64 -6.88 0.21 4.22
N ARG A 65 -6.95 -0.83 3.39
CA ARG A 65 -7.64 -2.08 3.69
C ARG A 65 -6.94 -2.92 4.76
N PHE A 66 -5.64 -2.70 4.94
CA PHE A 66 -4.81 -3.39 5.92
C PHE A 66 -4.57 -2.56 7.20
N GLY A 67 -5.18 -1.37 7.33
CA GLY A 67 -4.97 -0.53 8.50
C GLY A 67 -3.55 0.02 8.63
N LEU A 68 -2.84 0.24 7.51
CA LEU A 68 -1.43 0.62 7.53
C LEU A 68 -1.20 2.10 7.89
N SER A 69 -2.19 2.98 7.76
CA SER A 69 -2.12 4.36 8.26
C SER A 69 -2.84 4.55 9.62
N PRO A 70 -2.46 5.55 10.42
CA PRO A 70 -3.19 5.89 11.65
C PRO A 70 -4.67 6.18 11.43
N SER A 71 -5.04 6.82 10.31
CA SER A 71 -6.45 7.11 9.97
C SER A 71 -7.23 5.85 9.65
N ASP A 72 -6.61 4.86 9.01
CA ASP A 72 -7.26 3.58 8.71
C ASP A 72 -7.52 2.77 9.98
N ARG A 73 -6.61 2.87 10.97
CA ARG A 73 -6.80 2.24 12.28
C ARG A 73 -7.93 2.86 13.09
N ALA A 74 -8.19 4.16 12.93
CA ALA A 74 -9.27 4.84 13.64
C ALA A 74 -10.67 4.40 13.18
N GLY A 75 -10.81 3.80 12.00
CA GLY A 75 -12.06 3.21 11.51
C GLY A 75 -12.24 1.73 11.86
N ILE A 76 -11.25 1.10 12.48
CA ILE A 76 -11.36 -0.26 13.01
C ILE A 76 -11.89 -0.13 14.43
N ASP A 77 -13.21 -0.04 14.57
CA ASP A 77 -13.84 -0.20 15.87
C ASP A 77 -13.56 -1.62 16.36
N ILE A 78 -12.81 -1.72 17.46
CA ILE A 78 -12.77 -2.95 18.24
C ILE A 78 -14.18 -3.10 18.80
N VAL A 79 -14.97 -3.98 18.19
CA VAL A 79 -16.16 -4.49 18.88
C VAL A 79 -15.61 -5.26 20.06
N GLU A 80 -15.56 -4.61 21.23
CA GLU A 80 -15.36 -5.30 22.50
C GLU A 80 -16.50 -6.33 22.57
N GLY A 81 -16.16 -7.57 22.23
CA GLY A 81 -17.02 -8.70 22.53
C GLY A 81 -17.10 -8.77 24.05
N ASP A 82 -18.21 -8.29 24.61
CA ASP A 82 -18.60 -8.57 25.98
C ASP A 82 -18.99 -10.05 26.06
N ASP A 83 -17.98 -10.93 25.98
CA ASP A 83 -18.10 -12.36 26.24
C ASP A 83 -17.34 -12.66 27.54
N PRO A 84 -18.02 -12.59 28.70
CA PRO A 84 -17.39 -12.79 30.00
C PRO A 84 -16.96 -14.25 30.28
N ASP A 85 -17.05 -15.16 29.30
CA ASP A 85 -16.91 -16.61 29.53
C ASP A 85 -15.89 -17.32 28.57
N GLY A 86 -15.11 -16.56 27.81
CA GLY A 86 -14.29 -17.10 26.70
C GLY A 86 -12.98 -17.80 27.11
N ALA A 87 -12.40 -17.47 28.28
CA ALA A 87 -11.10 -18.01 28.70
C ALA A 87 -11.19 -19.32 29.49
N GLU A 88 -12.35 -19.61 30.09
CA GLU A 88 -12.55 -20.73 31.03
C GLU A 88 -12.67 -22.10 30.32
N ARG A 89 -13.00 -22.13 29.01
CA ARG A 89 -13.37 -23.36 28.28
C ARG A 89 -12.20 -24.22 27.80
N TYR A 90 -10.96 -23.81 28.04
CA TYR A 90 -9.76 -24.52 27.56
C TYR A 90 -9.00 -25.27 28.66
N PHE A 91 -9.52 -25.31 29.90
CA PHE A 91 -8.91 -26.01 31.03
C PHE A 91 -9.88 -26.95 31.79
N THR A 92 -10.81 -27.61 31.09
CA THR A 92 -11.57 -28.75 31.64
C THR A 92 -11.57 -29.91 30.68
#